data_AF-A0A3B8Y7T8-F1
#
_entry.id   AF-A0A3B8Y7T8-F1
#
_cell.length_a   1.000
_cell.length_b   1.000
_cell.length_c   1.000
_cell.angle_alpha   90.00
_cell.angle_beta   90.00
_cell.angle_gamma   90.00
#
_symmetry.space_group_name_H-M   'P 1'
#
loop_
_entity.id
_entity.type
_entity.pdbx_description
1 polymer ?
#
loop_
_entity_poly.entity_id
_entity_poly.type
_entity_poly.pdbx_seq_one_letter_code
_entity_poly.pdbx_strand_id
1 'polypeptide(L)'
;MIKLAKIFFLVIIVIFIGNKLTEAPRHKPQSYQPIRGVWITHVGNAFYAYTGQLDNVFHQLSRLNFNRVYVGVYNDGVSYSTDVSFSNPLTSLPLSSGLKEASPYVPVAAGIFTGFIKKNVWQLQSLSEIKKQIEVIENWGYGYCLFTYEYTLSFMRPATTKTKEEFFNKT
;
A
#
# COMPACT_ATOMS: atom_id res chain seq x y z
N MET A 1 27.17 -26.33 -22.32
CA MET A 1 26.85 -25.20 -21.42
C MET A 1 26.44 -23.92 -22.16
N ILE A 2 27.18 -23.46 -23.18
CA ILE A 2 26.88 -22.20 -23.90
C ILE A 2 25.49 -22.17 -24.58
N LYS A 3 25.02 -23.28 -25.20
CA LYS A 3 23.67 -23.35 -25.81
C LYS A 3 22.55 -23.23 -24.76
N LEU A 4 22.70 -23.84 -23.60
CA LEU A 4 21.70 -23.78 -22.52
C LEU A 4 21.60 -22.37 -21.93
N ALA A 5 22.74 -21.70 -21.73
CA ALA A 5 22.78 -20.31 -21.29
C ALA A 5 22.12 -19.36 -22.29
N LYS A 6 22.30 -19.57 -23.60
CA LYS A 6 21.64 -18.80 -24.66
C LYS A 6 20.12 -18.99 -24.68
N ILE A 7 19.64 -20.23 -24.53
CA ILE A 7 18.21 -20.53 -24.44
C ILE A 7 17.61 -19.89 -23.18
N PHE A 8 18.29 -20.00 -22.04
CA PHE A 8 17.88 -19.37 -20.79
C PHE A 8 17.77 -17.85 -20.92
N PHE A 9 18.78 -17.20 -21.53
CA PHE A 9 18.77 -15.77 -21.77
C PHE A 9 17.65 -15.35 -22.75
N LEU A 10 17.40 -16.14 -23.80
CA LEU A 10 16.31 -15.90 -24.74
C LEU A 10 14.94 -16.00 -24.04
N VAL A 11 14.74 -16.99 -23.18
CA VAL A 11 13.51 -17.15 -22.39
C VAL A 11 13.30 -15.95 -21.46
N ILE A 12 14.35 -15.47 -20.79
CA ILE A 12 14.27 -14.24 -19.98
C ILE A 12 13.86 -13.05 -20.84
N ILE A 13 14.48 -12.87 -22.01
CA ILE A 13 14.11 -11.77 -22.93
C ILE A 13 12.65 -11.88 -23.37
N VAL A 14 12.18 -13.06 -23.74
CA VAL A 14 10.79 -13.28 -24.16
C VAL A 14 9.83 -13.00 -23.02
N ILE A 15 10.15 -13.39 -21.79
CA ILE A 15 9.34 -13.06 -20.59
C ILE A 15 9.32 -11.54 -20.37
N PHE A 16 10.48 -10.87 -20.45
CA PHE A 16 10.56 -9.41 -20.29
C PHE A 16 9.77 -8.64 -21.36
N ILE A 17 9.89 -9.04 -22.63
CA ILE A 17 9.15 -8.43 -23.74
C ILE A 17 7.66 -8.73 -23.61
N GLY A 18 7.29 -9.99 -23.30
CA GLY A 18 5.90 -10.39 -23.08
C GLY A 18 5.24 -9.56 -21.98
N ASN A 19 5.90 -9.38 -20.84
CA ASN A 19 5.40 -8.54 -19.75
C ASN A 19 5.23 -7.07 -20.18
N LYS A 20 6.16 -6.53 -20.97
CA LYS A 20 6.05 -5.15 -21.51
C LYS A 20 4.87 -4.97 -22.46
N LEU A 21 4.53 -6.01 -23.21
CA LEU A 21 3.40 -5.99 -24.15
C LEU A 21 2.04 -6.13 -23.45
N THR A 22 2.02 -6.61 -22.20
CA THR A 22 0.80 -6.72 -21.39
C THR A 22 0.60 -5.57 -20.42
N GLU A 23 1.45 -4.53 -20.46
CA GLU A 23 1.30 -3.37 -19.57
C GLU A 23 0.02 -2.58 -19.90
N ALA A 24 -0.68 -2.17 -18.86
CA ALA A 24 -1.88 -1.37 -19.02
C ALA A 24 -1.58 0.04 -19.56
N PRO A 25 -2.44 0.62 -20.41
CA PRO A 25 -2.26 1.99 -20.86
C PRO A 25 -2.42 2.97 -19.69
N ARG A 26 -1.41 3.81 -19.47
CA ARG A 26 -1.41 4.88 -18.46
C ARG A 26 -2.42 5.97 -18.83
N HIS A 27 -3.06 6.57 -17.82
CA HIS A 27 -3.98 7.68 -18.03
C HIS A 27 -3.89 8.70 -16.89
N LYS A 28 -4.47 9.89 -17.07
CA LYS A 28 -4.56 10.82 -15.94
C LYS A 28 -5.61 10.27 -14.95
N PRO A 29 -5.27 10.07 -13.68
CA PRO A 29 -6.26 9.65 -12.70
C PRO A 29 -7.30 10.74 -12.51
N GLN A 30 -8.56 10.37 -12.43
CA GLN A 30 -9.66 11.30 -12.20
C GLN A 30 -10.18 11.13 -10.76
N SER A 31 -10.28 12.25 -10.04
CA SER A 31 -10.89 12.30 -8.73
C SER A 31 -12.40 12.46 -8.88
N TYR A 32 -13.18 11.61 -8.20
CA TYR A 32 -14.64 11.64 -8.27
C TYR A 32 -15.25 11.56 -6.87
N GLN A 33 -16.51 12.00 -6.76
CA GLN A 33 -17.36 11.75 -5.60
C GLN A 33 -18.47 10.78 -5.98
N PRO A 34 -18.79 9.78 -5.14
CA PRO A 34 -18.14 9.46 -3.86
C PRO A 34 -16.73 8.86 -4.04
N ILE A 35 -15.90 8.93 -3.00
CA ILE A 35 -14.61 8.23 -2.97
C ILE A 35 -14.85 6.72 -2.94
N ARG A 36 -14.36 6.01 -3.96
CA ARG A 36 -14.42 4.55 -4.09
C ARG A 36 -13.02 4.00 -3.97
N GLY A 37 -12.65 3.69 -2.73
CA GLY A 37 -11.32 3.19 -2.40
C GLY A 37 -11.25 1.67 -2.36
N VAL A 38 -10.14 1.11 -2.83
CA VAL A 38 -9.76 -0.27 -2.53
C VAL A 38 -8.55 -0.27 -1.60
N TRP A 39 -8.57 -1.17 -0.62
CA TRP A 39 -7.43 -1.40 0.25
C TRP A 39 -6.64 -2.60 -0.26
N ILE A 40 -5.33 -2.42 -0.43
CA ILE A 40 -4.42 -3.50 -0.84
C ILE A 40 -3.35 -3.62 0.24
N THR A 41 -3.18 -4.85 0.74
CA THR A 41 -2.10 -5.15 1.67
C THR A 41 -0.78 -5.21 0.92
N HIS A 42 0.31 -4.94 1.61
CA HIS A 42 1.66 -5.08 1.06
C HIS A 42 1.92 -6.51 0.52
N VAL A 43 1.28 -7.55 1.08
CA VAL A 43 1.32 -8.94 0.56
C VAL A 43 0.64 -9.04 -0.81
N GLY A 44 -0.57 -8.49 -0.94
CA GLY A 44 -1.27 -8.42 -2.22
C GLY A 44 -0.46 -7.62 -3.25
N ASN A 45 0.08 -6.48 -2.83
CA ASN A 45 0.96 -5.65 -3.67
C ASN A 45 2.19 -6.42 -4.16
N ALA A 46 2.88 -7.13 -3.27
CA ALA A 46 4.04 -7.94 -3.62
C ALA A 46 3.65 -9.06 -4.61
N PHE A 47 2.56 -9.78 -4.34
CA PHE A 47 2.10 -10.86 -5.22
C PHE A 47 1.75 -10.39 -6.63
N TYR A 48 1.01 -9.28 -6.75
CA TYR A 48 0.67 -8.69 -8.04
C TYR A 48 1.88 -8.07 -8.74
N ALA A 49 2.85 -7.54 -7.99
CA ALA A 49 4.12 -7.06 -8.55
C ALA A 49 4.96 -8.22 -9.10
N TYR A 50 5.06 -9.36 -8.38
CA TYR A 50 5.80 -10.56 -8.85
C TYR A 50 5.20 -11.20 -10.10
N THR A 51 3.89 -11.04 -10.31
CA THR A 51 3.21 -11.54 -11.50
C THR A 51 3.22 -10.54 -12.67
N GLY A 52 3.70 -9.30 -12.44
CA GLY A 52 3.66 -8.23 -13.43
C GLY A 52 2.24 -7.80 -13.81
N GLN A 53 1.26 -8.02 -12.92
CA GLN A 53 -0.16 -7.76 -13.18
C GLN A 53 -0.70 -6.57 -12.39
N LEU A 54 0.14 -5.90 -11.59
CA LEU A 54 -0.32 -4.85 -10.68
C LEU A 54 -0.94 -3.65 -11.43
N ASP A 55 -0.34 -3.26 -12.54
CA ASP A 55 -0.86 -2.22 -13.44
C ASP A 55 -2.19 -2.63 -14.09
N ASN A 56 -2.33 -3.89 -14.52
CA ASN A 56 -3.58 -4.43 -15.06
C ASN A 56 -4.69 -4.42 -14.01
N VAL A 57 -4.38 -4.76 -12.76
CA VAL A 57 -5.33 -4.68 -11.64
C VAL A 57 -5.78 -3.23 -11.43
N PHE A 58 -4.86 -2.27 -11.38
CA PHE A 58 -5.21 -0.85 -11.19
C PHE A 58 -5.98 -0.26 -12.36
N HIS A 59 -5.66 -0.65 -13.58
CA HIS A 59 -6.41 -0.26 -14.77
C HIS A 59 -7.83 -0.82 -14.76
N GLN A 60 -8.03 -2.07 -14.34
CA GLN A 60 -9.38 -2.62 -14.20
C GLN A 60 -10.18 -1.92 -13.10
N LEU A 61 -9.55 -1.64 -11.96
CA LEU A 61 -10.17 -0.89 -10.87
C LEU A 61 -10.61 0.51 -11.33
N SER A 62 -9.76 1.22 -12.09
CA SER A 62 -10.13 2.54 -12.62
C SER A 62 -11.35 2.47 -13.54
N ARG A 63 -11.45 1.44 -14.38
CA ARG A 63 -12.63 1.18 -15.24
C ARG A 63 -13.90 0.84 -14.48
N LEU A 64 -13.78 0.31 -13.25
CA LEU A 64 -14.89 0.07 -12.34
C LEU A 64 -15.26 1.30 -11.48
N ASN A 65 -14.67 2.46 -11.79
CA ASN A 65 -14.80 3.71 -11.05
C ASN A 65 -14.23 3.69 -9.63
N PHE A 66 -13.29 2.77 -9.33
CA PHE A 66 -12.46 2.93 -8.14
C PHE A 66 -11.46 4.07 -8.40
N ASN A 67 -11.51 5.08 -7.55
CA ASN A 67 -10.76 6.32 -7.68
C ASN A 67 -9.78 6.52 -6.53
N ARG A 68 -9.54 5.49 -5.73
CA ARG A 68 -8.51 5.51 -4.72
C ARG A 68 -7.95 4.13 -4.43
N VAL A 69 -6.64 4.03 -4.30
CA VAL A 69 -5.99 2.83 -3.74
C VAL A 69 -5.31 3.21 -2.43
N TYR A 70 -5.64 2.50 -1.36
CA TYR A 70 -4.94 2.57 -0.10
C TYR A 70 -3.95 1.40 -0.03
N VAL A 71 -2.66 1.67 -0.11
CA VAL A 71 -1.64 0.61 0.04
C VAL A 71 -1.27 0.50 1.51
N GLY A 72 -1.88 -0.44 2.21
CA GLY A 72 -1.61 -0.71 3.61
C GLY A 72 -0.52 -1.73 3.84
N VAL A 73 -0.04 -1.73 5.06
CA VAL A 73 1.14 -2.46 5.51
C VAL A 73 0.73 -3.26 6.72
N TYR A 74 1.28 -4.45 6.83
CA TYR A 74 0.93 -5.45 7.83
C TYR A 74 2.27 -5.85 8.47
N ASN A 75 2.31 -6.00 9.79
CA ASN A 75 3.54 -6.15 10.60
C ASN A 75 4.54 -4.97 10.47
N ASP A 76 4.18 -3.80 11.02
CA ASP A 76 5.09 -2.69 11.39
C ASP A 76 5.86 -1.97 10.27
N GLY A 77 5.42 -2.10 9.02
CA GLY A 77 6.09 -1.48 7.88
C GLY A 77 5.39 -0.23 7.32
N VAL A 78 6.03 0.37 6.32
CA VAL A 78 5.43 1.26 5.30
C VAL A 78 5.56 0.66 3.91
N SER A 79 4.61 0.96 3.01
CA SER A 79 4.66 0.55 1.59
C SER A 79 5.63 1.41 0.74
N TYR A 80 6.38 2.27 1.41
CA TYR A 80 7.31 3.25 0.86
C TYR A 80 8.53 3.36 1.77
N SER A 81 9.74 3.55 1.26
CA SER A 81 10.94 3.68 2.09
C SER A 81 11.25 5.16 2.36
N THR A 82 11.47 5.52 3.63
CA THR A 82 11.85 6.88 4.07
C THR A 82 12.77 6.80 5.29
N ASP A 83 13.47 7.88 5.60
CA ASP A 83 14.25 8.01 6.84
C ASP A 83 13.39 8.02 8.11
N VAL A 84 12.06 8.06 7.97
CA VAL A 84 11.08 8.16 9.06
C VAL A 84 10.33 6.87 9.32
N SER A 85 10.25 5.98 8.33
CA SER A 85 9.52 4.74 8.48
C SER A 85 10.15 3.62 7.69
N PHE A 86 10.28 2.47 8.35
CA PHE A 86 10.95 1.29 7.82
C PHE A 86 10.06 0.57 6.81
N SER A 87 10.48 0.52 5.55
CA SER A 87 9.88 -0.40 4.59
C SER A 87 10.35 -1.82 4.93
N ASN A 88 9.44 -2.76 5.16
CA ASN A 88 9.82 -4.14 5.48
C ASN A 88 10.51 -4.79 4.27
N PRO A 89 11.84 -5.04 4.31
CA PRO A 89 12.64 -5.48 3.18
C PRO A 89 12.29 -6.88 2.69
N LEU A 90 11.61 -7.69 3.51
CA LEU A 90 11.09 -9.00 3.09
C LEU A 90 9.93 -8.87 2.09
N THR A 91 9.37 -7.68 1.94
CA THR A 91 8.13 -7.46 1.15
C THR A 91 8.12 -6.16 0.33
N SER A 92 9.06 -5.25 0.56
CA SER A 92 9.27 -4.06 -0.26
C SER A 92 10.28 -4.38 -1.37
N LEU A 93 9.82 -4.41 -2.63
CA LEU A 93 10.71 -4.57 -3.78
C LEU A 93 11.68 -3.37 -3.86
N PRO A 94 12.96 -3.60 -4.20
CA PRO A 94 13.92 -2.51 -4.41
C PRO A 94 13.70 -1.74 -5.72
N LEU A 95 12.78 -2.20 -6.59
CA LEU A 95 12.64 -1.70 -7.96
C LEU A 95 11.53 -0.63 -8.13
N SER A 96 10.48 -0.65 -7.30
CA SER A 96 9.36 0.30 -7.37
C SER A 96 8.45 0.18 -6.13
N SER A 97 7.91 1.32 -5.65
CA SER A 97 6.83 1.29 -4.66
C SER A 97 5.49 1.08 -5.36
N GLY A 98 4.59 0.28 -4.76
CA GLY A 98 3.24 0.08 -5.30
C GLY A 98 2.47 1.41 -5.47
N LEU A 99 2.79 2.42 -4.66
CA LEU A 99 2.27 3.78 -4.81
C LEU A 99 2.67 4.42 -6.16
N LYS A 100 3.93 4.27 -6.57
CA LYS A 100 4.45 4.81 -7.83
C LYS A 100 3.87 4.08 -9.04
N GLU A 101 3.63 2.77 -8.92
CA GLU A 101 3.03 1.97 -10.00
C GLU A 101 1.53 2.24 -10.16
N ALA A 102 0.83 2.52 -9.07
CA ALA A 102 -0.60 2.80 -9.07
C ALA A 102 -0.95 4.24 -9.50
N SER A 103 -0.08 5.22 -9.20
CA SER A 103 -0.36 6.64 -9.41
C SER A 103 -0.69 7.06 -10.86
N PRO A 104 -0.23 6.37 -11.93
CA PRO A 104 -0.66 6.64 -13.30
C PRO A 104 -2.03 6.07 -13.68
N TYR A 105 -2.74 5.42 -12.76
CA TYR A 105 -4.03 4.78 -13.03
C TYR A 105 -5.12 5.28 -12.08
N VAL A 106 -4.78 5.52 -10.81
CA VAL A 106 -5.74 5.90 -9.77
C VAL A 106 -5.09 6.85 -8.77
N PRO A 107 -5.84 7.80 -8.18
CA PRO A 107 -5.37 8.53 -7.01
C PRO A 107 -4.91 7.54 -5.93
N VAL A 108 -3.73 7.75 -5.37
CA VAL A 108 -3.12 6.84 -4.41
C VAL A 108 -3.08 7.45 -3.03
N ALA A 109 -3.25 6.58 -2.03
CA ALA A 109 -3.08 6.91 -0.64
C ALA A 109 -2.20 5.86 0.04
N ALA A 110 -1.30 6.34 0.90
CA ALA A 110 -0.43 5.49 1.69
C ALA A 110 -1.09 5.12 3.03
N GLY A 111 -0.98 3.86 3.44
CA GLY A 111 -1.36 3.45 4.78
C GLY A 111 -0.28 3.82 5.79
N ILE A 112 -0.65 4.63 6.78
CA ILE A 112 0.18 4.97 7.95
C ILE A 112 -0.22 4.04 9.07
N PHE A 113 0.74 3.24 9.52
CA PHE A 113 0.54 2.33 10.63
C PHE A 113 0.56 3.10 11.96
N THR A 114 -0.44 2.92 12.82
CA THR A 114 -0.52 3.69 14.08
C THR A 114 -0.05 2.92 15.33
N GLY A 115 0.28 1.64 15.18
CA GLY A 115 0.78 0.80 16.28
C GLY A 115 0.19 -0.60 16.30
N PHE A 116 0.80 -1.46 17.13
CA PHE A 116 0.44 -2.87 17.32
C PHE A 116 0.78 -3.36 18.73
N ILE A 117 0.32 -4.57 19.04
CA ILE A 117 0.73 -5.30 20.24
C ILE A 117 1.95 -6.18 19.91
N LYS A 118 3.10 -5.87 20.50
CA LYS A 118 4.30 -6.73 20.44
C LYS A 118 4.58 -7.31 21.81
N LYS A 119 4.65 -8.64 21.94
CA LYS A 119 5.00 -9.32 23.21
C LYS A 119 4.17 -8.81 24.41
N ASN A 120 2.86 -8.64 24.23
CA ASN A 120 1.94 -8.10 25.24
C ASN A 120 2.18 -6.62 25.66
N VAL A 121 2.98 -5.86 24.89
CA VAL A 121 3.19 -4.42 25.10
C VAL A 121 2.63 -3.65 23.91
N TRP A 122 1.84 -2.62 24.20
CA TRP A 122 1.35 -1.68 23.20
C TRP A 122 2.52 -0.84 22.67
N GLN A 123 2.83 -1.00 21.38
CA GLN A 123 3.78 -0.16 20.68
C GLN A 123 3.01 0.79 19.78
N LEU A 124 2.44 1.83 20.40
CA LEU A 124 1.79 2.92 19.68
C LEU A 124 2.86 3.81 19.05
N GLN A 125 2.66 4.19 17.79
CA GLN A 125 3.45 5.29 17.25
C GLN A 125 3.09 6.58 17.97
N SER A 126 4.10 7.40 18.26
CA SER A 126 3.86 8.71 18.85
C SER A 126 3.14 9.61 17.84
N LEU A 127 2.36 10.57 18.34
CA LEU A 127 1.70 11.55 17.48
C LEU A 127 2.70 12.34 16.61
N SER A 128 3.92 12.57 17.11
CA SER A 128 4.97 13.23 16.34
C SER A 128 5.42 12.38 15.15
N GLU A 129 5.52 11.08 15.33
CA GLU A 129 5.93 10.14 14.27
C GLU A 129 4.85 10.01 13.19
N ILE A 130 3.59 9.90 13.61
CA ILE A 130 2.45 9.88 12.69
C ILE A 130 2.39 11.19 11.87
N LYS A 131 2.54 12.35 12.52
CA LYS A 131 2.55 13.65 11.83
C LYS A 131 3.69 13.76 10.81
N LYS A 132 4.88 13.28 11.17
CA LYS A 132 6.04 13.28 10.27
C LYS A 132 5.80 12.40 9.03
N GLN A 133 5.16 11.25 9.20
CA GLN A 133 4.78 10.39 8.08
C GLN A 133 3.71 11.03 7.19
N ILE A 134 2.70 11.70 7.77
CA ILE A 134 1.70 12.46 7.02
C ILE A 134 2.40 13.52 6.15
N GLU A 135 3.28 14.32 6.74
CA GLU A 135 4.01 15.38 6.03
C GLU A 135 4.79 14.83 4.83
N VAL A 136 5.47 13.68 4.99
CA VAL A 136 6.20 13.05 3.88
C VAL A 136 5.25 12.60 2.76
N ILE A 137 4.11 12.00 3.09
CA ILE A 137 3.13 11.53 2.11
C ILE A 137 2.48 12.71 1.37
N GLU A 138 2.16 13.78 2.08
CA GLU A 138 1.60 15.01 1.51
C GLU A 138 2.60 15.69 0.57
N ASN A 139 3.89 15.76 0.95
CA ASN A 139 4.95 16.28 0.10
C ASN A 139 5.14 15.49 -1.20
N TRP A 140 4.75 14.21 -1.23
CA TRP A 140 4.74 13.39 -2.43
C TRP A 140 3.45 13.54 -3.27
N GLY A 141 2.48 14.33 -2.81
CA GLY A 141 1.20 14.55 -3.48
C GLY A 141 0.25 13.36 -3.39
N TYR A 142 0.44 12.47 -2.42
CA TYR A 142 -0.43 11.32 -2.18
C TYR A 142 -1.40 11.58 -1.03
N GLY A 143 -2.53 10.85 -1.01
CA GLY A 143 -3.39 10.80 0.18
C GLY A 143 -2.81 9.89 1.25
N TYR A 144 -3.46 9.83 2.42
CA TYR A 144 -3.10 8.87 3.45
C TYR A 144 -4.34 8.26 4.11
N CYS A 145 -4.18 7.07 4.70
CA CYS A 145 -5.13 6.52 5.66
C CYS A 145 -4.39 6.05 6.91
N LEU A 146 -5.05 6.16 8.07
CA LEU A 146 -4.53 5.58 9.31
C LEU A 146 -5.00 4.14 9.40
N PHE A 147 -4.08 3.22 9.62
CA PHE A 147 -4.36 1.80 9.70
C PHE A 147 -4.13 1.25 11.11
N THR A 148 -5.16 0.61 11.66
CA THR A 148 -5.19 0.10 13.03
C THR A 148 -5.68 -1.37 13.02
N TYR A 149 -4.76 -2.33 13.12
CA TYR A 149 -5.09 -3.75 12.90
C TYR A 149 -5.84 -4.36 14.11
N GLU A 150 -5.32 -4.16 15.32
CA GLU A 150 -5.77 -4.88 16.51
C GLU A 150 -7.08 -4.36 17.11
N TYR A 151 -7.53 -3.16 16.73
CA TYR A 151 -8.76 -2.58 17.27
C TYR A 151 -10.04 -3.17 16.68
N THR A 152 -9.94 -3.98 15.62
CA THR A 152 -11.10 -4.64 15.00
C THR A 152 -11.54 -5.88 15.77
N LEU A 153 -10.62 -6.57 16.46
CA LEU A 153 -10.94 -7.75 17.25
C LEU A 153 -11.47 -7.33 18.63
N SER A 154 -12.75 -7.62 18.86
CA SER A 154 -13.54 -7.12 20.00
C SER A 154 -12.89 -7.39 21.36
N PHE A 155 -12.25 -8.54 21.52
CA PHE A 155 -11.60 -8.97 22.76
C PHE A 155 -10.24 -8.26 23.02
N MET A 156 -9.69 -7.53 22.03
CA MET A 156 -8.46 -6.75 22.18
C MET A 156 -8.72 -5.25 22.36
N ARG A 157 -9.98 -4.82 22.53
CA ARG A 157 -10.34 -3.41 22.73
C ARG A 157 -10.26 -3.04 24.22
N PRO A 158 -9.29 -2.20 24.65
CA PRO A 158 -9.21 -1.76 26.05
C PRO A 158 -10.32 -0.75 26.43
N ALA A 159 -10.95 -0.10 25.45
CA ALA A 159 -11.97 0.92 25.69
C ALA A 159 -13.38 0.31 25.81
N THR A 160 -14.04 0.61 26.93
CA THR A 160 -15.46 0.29 27.14
C THR A 160 -16.35 1.05 26.14
N THR A 161 -17.56 0.55 25.90
CA THR A 161 -18.56 1.24 25.06
C THR A 161 -18.79 2.68 25.53
N LYS A 162 -18.89 2.88 26.86
CA LYS A 162 -19.04 4.18 27.50
C LYS A 162 -17.90 5.16 27.15
N THR A 163 -16.65 4.69 27.21
CA THR A 163 -15.47 5.51 26.87
C THR A 163 -15.46 5.95 25.41
N LYS A 164 -16.01 5.14 24.50
CA LYS A 164 -16.11 5.48 23.07
C LYS A 164 -17.21 6.50 22.82
N GLU A 165 -18.37 6.35 23.47
CA GLU A 165 -19.50 7.27 23.34
C GLU A 165 -19.17 8.66 23.91
N GLU A 166 -18.44 8.73 25.02
CA GLU A 166 -17.96 9.99 25.60
C GLU A 166 -17.02 10.78 24.67
N PHE A 167 -16.29 10.11 23.77
CA PHE A 167 -15.44 10.76 22.79
C PHE A 167 -16.25 11.46 21.69
N PHE A 168 -17.25 10.77 21.14
CA PHE A 168 -18.12 11.35 20.10
C PHE A 168 -18.99 12.49 20.62
N ASN A 169 -19.39 12.45 21.89
CA ASN A 169 -20.21 13.49 22.50
C ASN A 169 -19.42 14.75 22.90
N LYS A 170 -18.09 14.76 22.73
CA LYS A 170 -17.20 15.91 23.04
C LYS A 170 -16.70 16.67 21.81
N THR A 171 -16.99 16.16 20.62
CA THR A 171 -16.73 16.79 19.31
C THR A 171 -18.01 17.33 18.70
#